data_AF-A0A524FV84-F1
#
_entry.id   AF-A0A524FV84-F1
#
_cell.length_a   1.000
_cell.length_b   1.000
_cell.length_c   1.000
_cell.angle_alpha   90.00
_cell.angle_beta   90.00
_cell.angle_gamma   90.00
#
_symmetry.space_group_name_H-M   'P 1'
#
loop_
_entity.id
_entity.type
_entity.pdbx_description
1 polymer ?
#
loop_
_entity_poly.entity_id
_entity_poly.type
_entity_poly.pdbx_seq_one_letter_code
_entity_poly.pdbx_strand_id
1 'polypeptide(L)'
;MNSVIKKKITVWIIVSINLVIAFFSGLLIPEFEIIYRILFGFVIIPALIAFDFFILDLLTREFKPLSISKKITIWVFLCLNLLFAFIIGSTIPYMESNAKYNMGVVMIPLLIILNYIIVDRFHFYLKNTEFKDGGYTTRKNEHSQIKDKKPIIEFNGKTYIFSIRSLIILAVGAPLLSYGIYQFFDTPFNFWLHEIVVKQTVFFLNLLFNMGAESAYAPVGTHHWSFEIPNRGKIYFQTFCTGIQAICVFAALILLIPHSQDSETSHDIIWRKTKALIISSAIFYVVNIIRMIIQIYLYYIGYAWEDIHYSISAASSFIAAIIILLLHKWIPEFIISILYGGALVDKKIKENRKETISEMIKQSHKVPLNLIRKVLKMDKKTYQNNMISWASKFGYSIKGDFLIIPEDRVEKFLEMLAWEKSFEKEGVN
;
A
#
# COMPACT_ATOMS: atom_id res chain seq x y z
N MET A 1 22.07 9.02 -21.88
CA MET A 1 21.04 8.32 -21.08
C MET A 1 21.36 6.84 -20.79
N ASN A 2 22.44 6.25 -21.33
CA ASN A 2 22.71 4.80 -21.20
C ASN A 2 23.73 4.37 -20.11
N SER A 3 24.59 5.25 -19.58
CA SER A 3 25.63 4.84 -18.62
C SER A 3 25.11 4.64 -17.20
N VAL A 4 24.25 5.55 -16.71
CA VAL A 4 23.72 5.51 -15.34
C VAL A 4 22.80 4.31 -15.12
N ILE A 5 21.91 4.02 -16.07
CA ILE A 5 21.01 2.86 -15.99
C ILE A 5 21.81 1.55 -16.03
N LYS A 6 22.82 1.46 -16.91
CA LYS A 6 23.72 0.30 -16.95
C LYS A 6 24.43 0.09 -15.62
N LYS A 7 25.03 1.13 -15.04
CA LYS A 7 25.68 1.07 -13.73
C LYS A 7 24.72 0.61 -12.64
N LYS A 8 23.52 1.20 -12.57
CA LYS A 8 22.48 0.79 -11.62
C LYS A 8 22.17 -0.70 -11.72
N ILE A 9 21.97 -1.20 -12.93
CA ILE A 9 21.67 -2.62 -13.19
C ILE A 9 22.86 -3.50 -12.80
N THR A 10 24.09 -3.12 -13.17
CA THR A 10 25.31 -3.87 -12.81
C THR A 10 25.45 -4.01 -11.30
N VAL A 11 25.25 -2.93 -10.55
CA VAL A 11 25.33 -2.94 -9.08
C VAL A 11 24.27 -3.83 -8.49
N TRP A 12 23.03 -3.69 -8.97
CA TRP A 12 21.94 -4.54 -8.53
C TRP A 12 22.24 -6.03 -8.79
N ILE A 13 22.79 -6.38 -9.97
CA ILE A 13 23.19 -7.76 -10.29
C ILE A 13 24.26 -8.25 -9.32
N ILE A 14 25.34 -7.48 -9.12
CA ILE A 14 26.46 -7.87 -8.24
C ILE A 14 25.98 -8.11 -6.81
N VAL A 15 25.21 -7.17 -6.24
CA VAL A 15 24.69 -7.29 -4.87
C VAL A 15 23.64 -8.41 -4.77
N SER A 16 22.90 -8.70 -5.84
CA SER A 16 21.98 -9.85 -5.89
C SER A 16 22.72 -11.18 -5.95
N ILE A 17 23.84 -11.27 -6.68
CA ILE A 17 24.72 -12.46 -6.66
C ILE A 17 25.27 -12.67 -5.25
N ASN A 18 25.74 -11.60 -4.59
CA ASN A 18 26.22 -11.65 -3.21
C ASN A 18 25.12 -12.17 -2.24
N LEU A 19 23.89 -11.72 -2.43
CA LEU A 19 22.72 -12.19 -1.67
C LEU A 19 22.43 -13.68 -1.88
N VAL A 20 22.51 -14.16 -3.13
CA VAL A 20 22.33 -15.59 -3.45
C VAL A 20 23.45 -16.44 -2.84
N ILE A 21 24.69 -15.96 -2.87
CA ILE A 21 25.83 -16.60 -2.19
C ILE A 21 25.57 -16.68 -0.69
N ALA A 22 25.04 -15.62 -0.07
CA ALA A 22 24.70 -15.61 1.35
C ALA A 22 23.64 -16.67 1.69
N PHE A 23 22.59 -16.80 0.86
CA PHE A 23 21.57 -17.83 1.02
C PHE A 23 22.16 -19.26 0.95
N PHE A 24 22.93 -19.57 -0.09
CA PHE A 24 23.52 -20.91 -0.23
C PHE A 24 24.57 -21.19 0.85
N SER A 25 25.31 -20.18 1.29
CA SER A 25 26.22 -20.31 2.43
C SER A 25 25.45 -20.68 3.70
N GLY A 26 24.31 -20.03 3.96
CA GLY A 26 23.41 -20.39 5.06
C GLY A 26 22.91 -21.82 4.96
N LEU A 27 22.49 -22.24 3.76
CA LEU A 27 21.96 -23.59 3.49
C LEU A 27 23.00 -24.70 3.74
N LEU A 28 24.28 -24.42 3.49
CA LEU A 28 25.38 -25.37 3.68
C LEU A 28 25.85 -25.49 5.13
N ILE A 29 25.51 -24.54 6.01
CA ILE A 29 25.99 -24.53 7.40
C ILE A 29 25.72 -25.85 8.13
N PRO A 30 24.52 -26.45 8.06
CA PRO A 30 24.23 -27.66 8.81
C PRO A 30 25.07 -28.88 8.40
N GLU A 31 25.76 -28.85 7.25
CA GLU A 31 26.65 -29.94 6.81
C GLU A 31 28.00 -29.96 7.56
N PHE A 32 28.38 -28.86 8.21
CA PHE A 32 29.64 -28.79 8.97
C PHE A 32 29.46 -29.27 10.41
N GLU A 33 30.56 -29.65 11.10
CA GLU A 33 30.52 -29.83 12.56
C GLU A 33 30.37 -28.48 13.29
N ILE A 34 29.86 -28.49 14.53
CA ILE A 34 29.47 -27.28 15.29
C ILE A 34 30.57 -26.21 15.31
N ILE A 35 31.84 -26.58 15.54
CA ILE A 35 32.96 -25.62 15.59
C ILE A 35 33.15 -24.97 14.22
N TYR A 36 33.14 -25.77 13.14
CA TYR A 36 33.25 -25.27 11.78
C TYR A 36 32.03 -24.45 11.35
N ARG A 37 30.81 -24.76 11.84
CA ARG A 37 29.61 -23.95 11.61
C ARG A 37 29.77 -22.52 12.11
N ILE A 38 30.23 -22.39 13.36
CA ILE A 38 30.44 -21.09 14.00
C ILE A 38 31.52 -20.32 13.25
N LEU A 39 32.65 -20.97 12.95
CA LEU A 39 33.77 -20.34 12.26
C LEU A 39 33.40 -19.91 10.83
N PHE A 40 32.71 -20.77 10.08
CA PHE A 40 32.23 -20.49 8.73
C PHE A 40 31.26 -19.30 8.72
N GLY A 41 30.26 -19.28 9.60
CA GLY A 41 29.34 -18.16 9.73
C GLY A 41 30.02 -16.84 10.14
N PHE A 42 30.95 -16.89 11.09
CA PHE A 42 31.67 -15.72 11.58
C PHE A 42 32.66 -15.13 10.57
N VAL A 43 33.17 -15.94 9.63
CA VAL A 43 34.07 -15.45 8.57
C VAL A 43 33.26 -14.96 7.36
N ILE A 44 32.28 -15.74 6.92
CA ILE A 44 31.58 -15.46 5.65
C ILE A 44 30.65 -14.27 5.76
N ILE A 45 29.84 -14.15 6.83
CA ILE A 45 28.89 -13.04 6.93
C ILE A 45 29.63 -11.68 6.92
N PRO A 46 30.68 -11.45 7.73
CA PRO A 46 31.43 -10.19 7.67
C PRO A 46 32.11 -9.97 6.32
N ALA A 47 32.62 -11.03 5.67
CA ALA A 47 33.23 -10.91 4.34
C ALA A 47 32.20 -10.45 3.29
N LEU A 48 31.00 -11.03 3.28
CA LEU A 48 29.92 -10.64 2.36
C LEU A 48 29.41 -9.21 2.66
N ILE A 49 29.33 -8.82 3.93
CA ILE A 49 28.98 -7.46 4.36
C ILE A 49 30.03 -6.43 3.93
N ALA A 50 31.32 -6.77 4.08
CA ALA A 50 32.43 -5.93 3.65
C ALA A 50 32.46 -5.79 2.12
N PHE A 51 32.09 -6.84 1.39
CA PHE A 51 31.94 -6.80 -0.05
C PHE A 51 30.86 -5.80 -0.49
N ASP A 52 29.67 -5.81 0.13
CA ASP A 52 28.63 -4.81 -0.17
C ASP A 52 29.10 -3.38 0.10
N PHE A 53 29.86 -3.17 1.19
CA PHE A 53 30.46 -1.86 1.47
C PHE A 53 31.43 -1.42 0.36
N PHE A 54 32.30 -2.33 -0.08
CA PHE A 54 33.28 -2.07 -1.13
C PHE A 54 32.61 -1.73 -2.46
N ILE A 55 31.56 -2.45 -2.85
CA ILE A 55 30.79 -2.16 -4.07
C ILE A 55 30.15 -0.76 -4.00
N LEU A 56 29.56 -0.39 -2.85
CA LEU A 56 29.04 0.97 -2.66
C LEU A 56 30.15 2.03 -2.70
N ASP A 57 31.32 1.74 -2.12
CA ASP A 57 32.46 2.66 -2.15
C ASP A 57 32.95 2.94 -3.56
N LEU A 58 33.15 1.88 -4.34
CA LEU A 58 33.56 1.94 -5.74
C LEU A 58 32.63 2.85 -6.55
N LEU A 59 31.32 2.73 -6.32
CA LEU A 59 30.33 3.59 -6.99
C LEU A 59 30.43 5.03 -6.54
N THR A 60 30.56 5.29 -5.24
CA THR A 60 30.63 6.67 -4.74
C THR A 60 31.87 7.43 -5.21
N ARG A 61 32.96 6.76 -5.58
CA ARG A 61 34.20 7.42 -6.06
C ARG A 61 34.02 8.17 -7.38
N GLU A 62 33.09 7.76 -8.21
CA GLU A 62 32.83 8.39 -9.52
C GLU A 62 31.82 9.54 -9.47
N PHE A 63 31.12 9.71 -8.35
CA PHE A 63 30.11 10.76 -8.16
C PHE A 63 30.56 11.76 -7.07
N LYS A 64 29.98 12.97 -7.04
CA LYS A 64 30.19 13.92 -5.93
C LYS A 64 29.98 13.22 -4.58
N PRO A 65 30.73 13.58 -3.53
CA PRO A 65 30.71 12.88 -2.25
C PRO A 65 29.30 12.91 -1.65
N LEU A 66 28.65 11.75 -1.65
CA LEU A 66 27.42 11.54 -0.90
C LEU A 66 27.71 11.74 0.59
N SER A 67 26.77 12.32 1.35
CA SER A 67 26.94 12.40 2.79
C SER A 67 27.12 10.99 3.39
N ILE A 68 28.11 10.85 4.28
CA ILE A 68 28.48 9.57 4.92
C ILE A 68 27.25 8.90 5.54
N SER A 69 26.38 9.67 6.20
CA SER A 69 25.12 9.18 6.79
C SER A 69 24.21 8.45 5.79
N LYS A 70 24.04 8.98 4.56
CA LYS A 70 23.20 8.33 3.53
C LYS A 70 23.84 7.05 3.01
N LYS A 71 25.17 7.05 2.82
CA LYS A 71 25.92 5.86 2.38
C LYS A 71 25.80 4.75 3.41
N ILE A 72 26.01 5.07 4.69
CA ILE A 72 25.84 4.12 5.80
C ILE A 72 24.41 3.60 5.85
N THR A 73 23.41 4.46 5.66
CA THR A 73 22.00 4.03 5.66
C THR A 73 21.70 2.99 4.57
N ILE A 74 22.18 3.22 3.34
CA ILE A 74 22.01 2.25 2.23
C ILE A 74 22.76 0.95 2.52
N TRP A 75 24.00 1.06 3.00
CA TRP A 75 24.80 -0.10 3.38
C TRP A 75 24.11 -0.95 4.44
N VAL A 76 23.57 -0.33 5.50
CA VAL A 76 22.80 -1.02 6.54
C VAL A 76 21.60 -1.77 5.95
N PHE A 77 20.86 -1.16 5.01
CA PHE A 77 19.74 -1.85 4.36
C PHE A 77 20.18 -3.06 3.52
N LEU A 78 21.31 -2.96 2.80
CA LEU A 78 21.87 -4.09 2.06
C LEU A 78 22.33 -5.21 3.00
N CYS A 79 23.04 -4.86 4.08
CA CYS A 79 23.48 -5.81 5.10
C CYS A 79 22.30 -6.54 5.75
N LEU A 80 21.23 -5.83 6.10
CA LEU A 80 20.02 -6.44 6.65
C LEU A 80 19.39 -7.42 5.64
N ASN A 81 19.30 -7.03 4.37
CA ASN A 81 18.74 -7.89 3.33
C ASN A 81 19.59 -9.16 3.09
N LEU A 82 20.92 -9.01 3.13
CA LEU A 82 21.88 -10.10 3.03
C LEU A 82 21.77 -11.05 4.23
N LEU A 83 21.66 -10.50 5.44
CA LEU A 83 21.48 -11.27 6.66
C LEU A 83 20.16 -12.07 6.61
N PHE A 84 19.08 -11.48 6.10
CA PHE A 84 17.83 -12.22 5.89
C PHE A 84 18.01 -13.40 4.94
N ALA A 85 18.69 -13.22 3.81
CA ALA A 85 18.95 -14.32 2.87
C ALA A 85 19.73 -15.47 3.52
N PHE A 86 20.77 -15.12 4.28
CA PHE A 86 21.55 -16.09 5.05
C PHE A 86 20.71 -16.84 6.10
N ILE A 87 19.91 -16.12 6.90
CA ILE A 87 19.04 -16.71 7.92
C ILE A 87 18.00 -17.65 7.29
N ILE A 88 17.43 -17.28 6.14
CA ILE A 88 16.49 -18.15 5.42
C ILE A 88 17.19 -19.44 5.02
N GLY A 89 18.38 -19.34 4.41
CA GLY A 89 19.19 -20.50 4.03
C GLY A 89 19.49 -21.40 5.22
N SER A 90 19.93 -20.82 6.34
CA SER A 90 20.29 -21.59 7.53
C SER A 90 19.09 -22.20 8.25
N THR A 91 17.88 -21.66 8.08
CA THR A 91 16.67 -22.17 8.73
C THR A 91 16.12 -23.41 8.01
N ILE A 92 16.16 -23.45 6.67
CA ILE A 92 15.53 -24.50 5.85
C ILE A 92 15.89 -25.93 6.30
N PRO A 93 17.16 -26.28 6.59
CA PRO A 93 17.49 -27.66 6.98
C PRO A 93 16.84 -28.12 8.28
N TYR A 94 16.52 -27.19 9.18
CA TYR A 94 15.86 -27.46 10.46
C TYR A 94 14.33 -27.47 10.38
N MET A 95 13.77 -27.21 9.20
CA MET A 95 12.32 -27.25 8.99
C MET A 95 11.82 -28.69 8.77
N GLU A 96 10.67 -28.98 9.34
CA GLU A 96 9.97 -30.28 9.25
C GLU A 96 9.00 -30.33 8.08
N SER A 97 8.49 -29.17 7.62
CA SER A 97 7.54 -29.12 6.52
C SER A 97 8.11 -29.70 5.22
N ASN A 98 7.33 -30.55 4.54
CA ASN A 98 7.62 -31.05 3.19
C ASN A 98 7.83 -29.92 2.16
N ALA A 99 7.28 -28.72 2.44
CA ALA A 99 7.39 -27.55 1.58
C ALA A 99 8.57 -26.62 1.95
N LYS A 100 9.49 -27.04 2.83
CA LYS A 100 10.55 -26.16 3.36
C LYS A 100 11.40 -25.45 2.31
N TYR A 101 11.77 -26.12 1.22
CA TYR A 101 12.58 -25.51 0.16
C TYR A 101 11.82 -24.43 -0.63
N ASN A 102 10.48 -24.47 -0.63
CA ASN A 102 9.66 -23.45 -1.27
C ASN A 102 9.83 -22.08 -0.59
N MET A 103 10.21 -22.05 0.69
CA MET A 103 10.56 -20.82 1.38
C MET A 103 11.66 -20.05 0.62
N GLY A 104 12.73 -20.73 0.20
CA GLY A 104 13.80 -20.13 -0.59
C GLY A 104 13.31 -19.65 -1.97
N VAL A 105 12.48 -20.47 -2.63
CA VAL A 105 11.90 -20.15 -3.95
C VAL A 105 11.05 -18.88 -3.91
N VAL A 106 10.33 -18.63 -2.82
CA VAL A 106 9.50 -17.43 -2.66
C VAL A 106 10.31 -16.24 -2.17
N MET A 107 11.12 -16.43 -1.13
CA MET A 107 11.75 -15.31 -0.43
C MET A 107 12.93 -14.74 -1.21
N ILE A 108 13.76 -15.55 -1.86
CA ILE A 108 14.96 -15.05 -2.56
C ILE A 108 14.60 -14.07 -3.71
N PRO A 109 13.61 -14.35 -4.58
CA PRO A 109 13.15 -13.36 -5.56
C PRO A 109 12.68 -12.05 -4.94
N LEU A 110 11.96 -12.11 -3.80
CA LEU A 110 11.51 -10.91 -3.09
C LEU A 110 12.69 -10.09 -2.54
N LEU A 111 13.72 -10.75 -1.99
CA LEU A 111 14.92 -10.07 -1.51
C LEU A 111 15.75 -9.48 -2.67
N ILE A 112 15.78 -10.12 -3.85
CA ILE A 112 16.41 -9.58 -5.07
C ILE A 112 15.68 -8.30 -5.54
N ILE A 113 14.34 -8.30 -5.51
CA ILE A 113 13.53 -7.11 -5.81
C ILE A 113 13.80 -6.01 -4.78
N LEU A 114 13.90 -6.34 -3.50
CA LEU A 114 14.22 -5.38 -2.45
C LEU A 114 15.62 -4.76 -2.65
N ASN A 115 16.61 -5.56 -3.05
CA ASN A 115 17.94 -5.06 -3.43
C ASN A 115 17.85 -4.03 -4.55
N TYR A 116 17.04 -4.30 -5.60
CA TYR A 116 16.84 -3.32 -6.68
C TYR A 116 16.30 -1.99 -6.16
N ILE A 117 15.33 -2.04 -5.23
CA ILE A 117 14.71 -0.85 -4.64
C ILE A 117 15.70 -0.07 -3.77
N ILE A 118 16.54 -0.77 -3.00
CA ILE A 118 17.61 -0.14 -2.19
C ILE A 118 18.65 0.52 -3.10
N VAL A 119 19.06 -0.14 -4.19
CA VAL A 119 20.00 0.42 -5.17
C VAL A 119 19.39 1.59 -5.94
N ASP A 120 18.11 1.55 -6.27
CA ASP A 120 17.37 2.68 -6.85
C ASP A 120 17.37 3.88 -5.90
N ARG A 121 17.14 3.64 -4.60
CA ARG A 121 17.18 4.66 -3.56
C ARG A 121 18.57 5.27 -3.40
N PHE A 122 19.63 4.47 -3.56
CA PHE A 122 21.00 4.99 -3.58
C PHE A 122 21.24 5.94 -4.76
N HIS A 123 20.85 5.55 -5.97
CA HIS A 123 20.96 6.40 -7.17
C HIS A 123 20.12 7.67 -7.06
N PHE A 124 18.94 7.59 -6.44
CA PHE A 124 18.12 8.74 -6.11
C PHE A 124 18.88 9.76 -5.26
N TYR A 125 19.62 9.31 -4.24
CA TYR A 125 20.41 10.21 -3.41
C TYR A 125 21.56 10.88 -4.18
N LEU A 126 22.22 10.15 -5.09
CA LEU A 126 23.27 10.68 -5.95
C LEU A 126 22.75 11.77 -6.90
N LYS A 127 21.59 11.54 -7.53
CA LYS A 127 20.99 12.52 -8.44
C LYS A 127 20.56 13.80 -7.72
N ASN A 128 19.97 13.68 -6.54
CA ASN A 128 19.51 14.85 -5.78
C ASN A 128 20.63 15.65 -5.11
N THR A 129 21.86 15.11 -5.03
CA THR A 129 23.05 15.90 -4.68
C THR A 129 23.58 16.73 -5.85
N GLU A 130 23.37 16.32 -7.11
CA GLU A 130 23.75 17.12 -8.29
C GLU A 130 22.82 18.33 -8.50
N PHE A 131 21.53 18.17 -8.22
CA PHE A 131 20.52 19.23 -8.39
C PHE A 131 20.57 20.35 -7.34
N LYS A 132 21.27 20.17 -6.20
CA LYS A 132 21.39 21.24 -5.19
C LYS A 132 22.43 22.31 -5.54
N ASP A 133 23.34 22.05 -6.48
CA ASP A 133 24.36 23.01 -6.95
C ASP A 133 23.98 23.72 -8.27
N GLY A 134 22.88 23.31 -8.91
CA GLY A 134 22.29 24.01 -10.07
C GLY A 134 21.04 24.75 -9.62
N GLY A 135 21.08 26.08 -9.67
CA GLY A 135 20.03 26.96 -9.16
C GLY A 135 18.60 26.52 -9.50
N TYR A 136 17.71 26.64 -8.52
CA TYR A 136 16.26 26.54 -8.65
C TYR A 136 15.75 27.64 -9.59
N THR A 137 15.89 27.48 -10.90
CA THR A 137 15.18 28.34 -11.85
C THR A 137 14.66 27.52 -13.02
N THR A 138 13.35 27.67 -13.23
CA THR A 138 12.66 27.47 -14.52
C THR A 138 12.23 26.04 -14.88
N ARG A 139 11.20 25.51 -14.21
CA ARG A 139 10.29 24.52 -14.82
C ARG A 139 8.81 24.70 -14.46
N LYS A 140 8.42 25.92 -14.05
CA LYS A 140 7.02 26.27 -13.74
C LYS A 140 6.14 26.57 -14.97
N ASN A 141 6.70 26.64 -16.18
CA ASN A 141 6.00 27.24 -17.33
C ASN A 141 5.40 26.26 -18.36
N GLU A 142 5.55 24.94 -18.23
CA GLU A 142 4.90 23.98 -19.17
C GLU A 142 3.58 23.38 -18.64
N HIS A 143 3.19 23.69 -17.39
CA HIS A 143 1.93 23.19 -16.81
C HIS A 143 0.68 24.05 -17.08
N SER A 144 0.78 25.06 -17.95
CA SER A 144 -0.35 25.94 -18.27
C SER A 144 -1.30 25.41 -19.33
N GLN A 145 -0.96 24.35 -20.08
CA GLN A 145 -1.78 23.92 -21.24
C GLN A 145 -2.56 22.60 -21.08
N ILE A 146 -2.52 21.91 -19.94
CA ILE A 146 -3.34 20.70 -19.66
C ILE A 146 -4.43 20.99 -18.60
N LYS A 147 -4.86 22.25 -18.45
CA LYS A 147 -5.62 22.71 -17.28
C LYS A 147 -7.13 22.48 -17.29
N ASP A 148 -7.79 22.16 -18.41
CA ASP A 148 -9.24 22.36 -18.46
C ASP A 148 -10.15 21.13 -18.31
N LYS A 149 -9.64 19.90 -18.13
CA LYS A 149 -10.54 18.71 -18.10
C LYS A 149 -10.49 17.85 -16.84
N LYS A 150 -9.41 17.84 -16.09
CA LYS A 150 -9.22 16.93 -14.95
C LYS A 150 -9.27 17.71 -13.62
N PRO A 151 -9.90 17.17 -12.57
CA PRO A 151 -9.79 17.77 -11.25
C PRO A 151 -8.31 17.79 -10.82
N ILE A 152 -7.93 18.81 -10.07
CA ILE A 152 -6.60 18.95 -9.47
C ILE A 152 -6.85 19.08 -7.96
N ILE A 153 -6.17 18.26 -7.15
CA ILE A 153 -6.24 18.35 -5.70
C ILE A 153 -4.89 18.81 -5.18
N GLU A 154 -4.86 19.87 -4.39
CA GLU A 154 -3.65 20.36 -3.72
C GLU A 154 -3.65 19.90 -2.26
N PHE A 155 -2.54 19.29 -1.82
CA PHE A 155 -2.36 18.85 -0.44
C PHE A 155 -0.90 19.01 -0.02
N ASN A 156 -0.65 19.69 1.10
CA ASN A 156 0.69 20.01 1.61
C ASN A 156 1.63 20.65 0.57
N GLY A 157 1.10 21.58 -0.25
CA GLY A 157 1.86 22.27 -1.29
C GLY A 157 2.22 21.41 -2.51
N LYS A 158 1.67 20.19 -2.60
CA LYS A 158 1.85 19.27 -3.75
C LYS A 158 0.57 19.14 -4.56
N THR A 159 0.71 18.91 -5.86
CA THR A 159 -0.39 18.75 -6.80
C THR A 159 -0.61 17.28 -7.13
N TYR A 160 -1.85 16.82 -6.93
CA TYR A 160 -2.24 15.43 -7.18
C TYR A 160 -3.17 15.37 -8.39
N ILE A 161 -2.71 14.67 -9.42
CA ILE A 161 -3.45 14.41 -10.65
C ILE A 161 -3.35 12.92 -10.90
N PHE A 162 -4.48 12.22 -11.01
CA PHE A 162 -4.48 10.77 -11.23
C PHE A 162 -5.05 10.40 -12.59
N SER A 163 -4.63 9.26 -13.12
CA SER A 163 -5.28 8.67 -14.29
C SER A 163 -6.52 7.88 -13.87
N ILE A 164 -7.60 7.94 -14.67
CA ILE A 164 -8.80 7.14 -14.41
C ILE A 164 -8.47 5.65 -14.40
N ARG A 165 -7.58 5.20 -15.31
CA ARG A 165 -7.12 3.81 -15.38
C ARG A 165 -6.51 3.36 -14.05
N SER A 166 -5.65 4.17 -13.43
CA SER A 166 -5.04 3.83 -12.14
C SER A 166 -6.05 3.79 -10.99
N LEU A 167 -7.12 4.58 -11.04
CA LEU A 167 -8.21 4.52 -10.05
C LEU A 167 -9.05 3.24 -10.20
N ILE A 168 -9.35 2.84 -11.44
CA ILE A 168 -10.04 1.57 -11.74
C ILE A 168 -9.18 0.38 -11.29
N ILE A 169 -7.87 0.44 -11.58
CA ILE A 169 -6.92 -0.59 -11.13
C ILE A 169 -6.89 -0.69 -9.61
N LEU A 170 -6.94 0.43 -8.88
CA LEU A 170 -7.04 0.36 -7.42
C LEU A 170 -8.35 -0.30 -6.97
N ALA A 171 -9.49 0.13 -7.51
CA ALA A 171 -10.81 -0.33 -7.08
C ALA A 171 -11.09 -1.81 -7.38
N VAL A 172 -10.70 -2.28 -8.57
CA VAL A 172 -10.97 -3.66 -9.03
C VAL A 172 -9.74 -4.54 -8.85
N GLY A 173 -8.56 -4.01 -9.15
CA GLY A 173 -7.32 -4.76 -9.07
C GLY A 173 -6.91 -5.07 -7.64
N ALA A 174 -7.17 -4.22 -6.64
CA ALA A 174 -6.77 -4.52 -5.26
C ALA A 174 -7.54 -5.70 -4.66
N PRO A 175 -8.88 -5.82 -4.77
CA PRO A 175 -9.59 -7.03 -4.37
C PRO A 175 -9.11 -8.29 -5.11
N LEU A 176 -8.96 -8.21 -6.44
CA LEU A 176 -8.51 -9.36 -7.25
C LEU A 176 -7.10 -9.82 -6.88
N LEU A 177 -6.16 -8.87 -6.74
CA LEU A 177 -4.78 -9.15 -6.36
C LEU A 177 -4.72 -9.67 -4.92
N SER A 178 -5.50 -9.10 -4.01
CA SER A 178 -5.59 -9.58 -2.61
C SER A 178 -6.05 -11.03 -2.57
N TYR A 179 -7.10 -11.37 -3.31
CA TYR A 179 -7.59 -12.75 -3.43
C TYR A 179 -6.53 -13.67 -4.06
N GLY A 180 -5.87 -13.23 -5.13
CA GLY A 180 -4.81 -14.00 -5.78
C GLY A 180 -3.62 -14.29 -4.85
N ILE A 181 -3.16 -13.30 -4.09
CA ILE A 181 -2.08 -13.48 -3.10
C ILE A 181 -2.56 -14.42 -1.97
N TYR A 182 -3.80 -14.27 -1.51
CA TYR A 182 -4.35 -15.15 -0.49
C TYR A 182 -4.38 -16.61 -0.96
N GLN A 183 -4.92 -16.87 -2.16
CA GLN A 183 -4.95 -18.21 -2.76
C GLN A 183 -3.55 -18.80 -2.89
N PHE A 184 -2.55 -18.00 -3.27
CA PHE A 184 -1.17 -18.44 -3.29
C PHE A 184 -0.72 -18.94 -1.91
N PHE A 185 -0.91 -18.16 -0.84
CA PHE A 185 -0.51 -18.55 0.52
C PHE A 185 -1.33 -19.70 1.13
N ASP A 186 -2.54 -19.94 0.64
CA ASP A 186 -3.39 -21.05 1.09
C ASP A 186 -3.01 -22.40 0.44
N THR A 187 -2.11 -22.39 -0.55
CA THR A 187 -1.62 -23.64 -1.15
C THR A 187 -0.60 -24.37 -0.26
N PRO A 188 -0.48 -25.71 -0.38
CA PRO A 188 0.55 -26.48 0.32
C PRO A 188 1.98 -26.02 0.06
N PHE A 189 2.20 -25.32 -1.07
CA PHE A 189 3.48 -24.71 -1.41
C PHE A 189 3.99 -23.77 -0.32
N ASN A 190 3.10 -23.12 0.44
CA ASN A 190 3.42 -22.12 1.44
C ASN A 190 3.30 -22.60 2.90
N PHE A 191 3.13 -23.90 3.15
CA PHE A 191 3.00 -24.43 4.51
C PHE A 191 4.28 -24.32 5.37
N TRP A 192 5.40 -23.94 4.77
CA TRP A 192 6.58 -23.48 5.52
C TRP A 192 6.27 -22.26 6.40
N LEU A 193 5.33 -21.39 6.00
CA LEU A 193 4.93 -20.23 6.80
C LEU A 193 4.16 -20.65 8.05
N HIS A 194 3.33 -21.70 7.94
CA HIS A 194 2.58 -22.24 9.06
C HIS A 194 3.52 -22.76 10.15
N GLU A 195 4.56 -23.49 9.73
CA GLU A 195 5.61 -23.98 10.63
C GLU A 195 6.24 -22.85 11.43
N ILE A 196 6.68 -21.79 10.76
CA ILE A 196 7.33 -20.63 11.41
C ILE A 196 6.41 -20.01 12.44
N VAL A 197 5.15 -19.74 12.06
CA VAL A 197 4.18 -19.11 12.96
C VAL A 197 3.88 -20.00 14.17
N VAL A 198 3.66 -21.29 13.96
CA VAL A 198 3.36 -22.25 15.04
C VAL A 198 4.54 -22.40 16.00
N LYS A 199 5.76 -22.63 15.49
CA LYS A 199 6.96 -22.79 16.31
C LYS A 199 7.28 -21.53 17.11
N GLN A 200 7.16 -20.34 16.51
CA GLN A 200 7.36 -19.09 17.25
C GLN A 200 6.31 -18.89 18.36
N THR A 201 5.05 -19.20 18.08
CA THR A 201 3.98 -19.09 19.08
C THR A 201 4.23 -20.01 20.26
N VAL A 202 4.57 -21.28 19.99
CA VAL A 202 4.92 -22.26 21.02
C VAL A 202 6.12 -21.80 21.85
N PHE A 203 7.17 -21.30 21.19
CA PHE A 203 8.34 -20.73 21.86
C PHE A 203 7.94 -19.63 22.85
N PHE A 204 7.11 -18.67 22.44
CA PHE A 204 6.68 -17.59 23.32
C PHE A 204 5.71 -18.04 24.41
N LEU A 205 4.82 -18.99 24.15
CA LEU A 205 3.93 -19.56 25.17
C LEU A 205 4.74 -20.20 26.30
N ASN A 206 5.78 -20.97 25.94
CA ASN A 206 6.66 -21.60 26.91
C ASN A 206 7.55 -20.58 27.63
N LEU A 207 8.08 -19.59 26.91
CA LEU A 207 8.91 -18.54 27.50
C LEU A 207 8.14 -17.67 28.50
N LEU A 208 6.91 -17.28 28.19
CA LEU A 208 6.13 -16.32 28.98
C LEU A 208 5.30 -16.98 30.08
N PHE A 209 4.80 -18.20 29.85
CA PHE A 209 3.81 -18.84 30.72
C PHE A 209 4.22 -20.25 31.18
N ASN A 210 5.36 -20.77 30.74
CA ASN A 210 5.85 -22.11 31.08
C ASN A 210 4.80 -23.21 30.89
N MET A 211 4.08 -23.16 29.76
CA MET A 211 2.91 -24.00 29.52
C MET A 211 3.25 -25.44 29.14
N GLY A 212 4.47 -25.73 28.68
CA GLY A 212 4.80 -27.02 28.07
C GLY A 212 4.03 -27.27 26.78
N ALA A 213 3.69 -26.22 26.04
CA ALA A 213 3.05 -26.33 24.73
C ALA A 213 4.04 -26.91 23.72
N GLU A 214 3.54 -27.69 22.77
CA GLU A 214 4.34 -28.29 21.69
C GLU A 214 3.72 -27.99 20.33
N SER A 215 4.56 -28.02 19.29
CA SER A 215 4.12 -27.95 17.89
C SER A 215 4.15 -29.35 17.29
N ALA A 216 3.06 -29.76 16.64
CA ALA A 216 3.01 -31.04 15.94
C ALA A 216 2.80 -30.85 14.44
N TYR A 217 3.58 -31.59 13.65
CA TYR A 217 3.47 -31.67 12.20
C TYR A 217 2.75 -32.96 11.78
N ALA A 218 1.65 -32.81 11.05
CA ALA A 218 0.85 -33.91 10.53
C ALA A 218 0.66 -33.73 9.01
N PRO A 219 1.52 -34.30 8.15
CA PRO A 219 1.47 -34.07 6.71
C PRO A 219 0.25 -34.68 5.99
N VAL A 220 -0.65 -35.32 6.73
CA VAL A 220 -1.85 -36.00 6.24
C VAL A 220 -3.10 -35.29 6.77
N GLY A 221 -3.99 -34.87 5.87
CA GLY A 221 -5.25 -34.21 6.20
C GLY A 221 -5.32 -32.76 5.72
N THR A 222 -6.31 -32.01 6.20
CA THR A 222 -6.56 -30.62 5.82
C THR A 222 -5.71 -29.61 6.60
N HIS A 223 -5.17 -30.02 7.76
CA HIS A 223 -4.42 -29.16 8.66
C HIS A 223 -3.07 -29.81 8.97
N HIS A 224 -2.00 -29.21 8.44
CA HIS A 224 -0.67 -29.80 8.51
C HIS A 224 0.08 -29.50 9.82
N TRP A 225 -0.39 -28.51 10.57
CA TRP A 225 0.22 -28.06 11.81
C TRP A 225 -0.83 -27.93 12.90
N SER A 226 -0.45 -28.23 14.15
CA SER A 226 -1.31 -28.03 15.31
C SER A 226 -0.50 -27.64 16.55
N PHE A 227 -1.14 -26.95 17.48
CA PHE A 227 -0.65 -26.77 18.83
C PHE A 227 -1.09 -27.95 19.69
N GLU A 228 -0.16 -28.57 20.41
CA GLU A 228 -0.45 -29.54 21.45
C GLU A 228 -0.38 -28.83 22.80
N ILE A 229 -1.54 -28.68 23.44
CA ILE A 229 -1.66 -27.98 24.72
C ILE A 229 -1.86 -29.01 25.83
N PRO A 230 -1.02 -29.01 26.87
CA PRO A 230 -1.15 -29.94 27.98
C PRO A 230 -2.55 -29.89 28.60
N ASN A 231 -3.12 -31.07 28.86
CA ASN A 231 -4.43 -31.25 29.49
C ASN A 231 -5.64 -30.67 28.71
N ARG A 232 -5.47 -30.24 27.46
CA ARG A 232 -6.57 -29.72 26.60
C ARG A 232 -6.68 -30.41 25.25
N GLY A 233 -5.57 -30.90 24.70
CA GLY A 233 -5.53 -31.58 23.40
C GLY A 233 -5.00 -30.70 22.27
N LYS A 234 -5.36 -31.04 21.03
CA LYS A 234 -4.80 -30.42 19.82
C LYS A 234 -5.66 -29.27 19.31
N ILE A 235 -5.04 -28.15 18.98
CA ILE A 235 -5.66 -27.02 18.26
C ILE A 235 -5.07 -26.97 16.86
N TYR A 236 -5.88 -27.26 15.84
CA TYR A 236 -5.43 -27.28 14.45
C TYR A 236 -5.16 -25.87 13.93
N PHE A 237 -4.02 -25.70 13.26
CA PHE A 237 -3.59 -24.43 12.69
C PHE A 237 -4.07 -24.30 11.24
N GLN A 238 -4.67 -23.15 10.93
CA GLN A 238 -5.17 -22.83 9.59
C GLN A 238 -4.42 -21.64 8.99
N THR A 239 -4.48 -21.47 7.68
CA THR A 239 -3.89 -20.33 6.97
C THR A 239 -4.38 -19.00 7.54
N PHE A 240 -5.66 -18.92 7.94
CA PHE A 240 -6.22 -17.74 8.60
C PHE A 240 -5.48 -17.36 9.89
N CYS A 241 -4.97 -18.35 10.63
CA CYS A 241 -4.24 -18.14 11.88
C CYS A 241 -2.89 -17.45 11.65
N THR A 242 -2.35 -17.38 10.43
CA THR A 242 -1.10 -16.66 10.13
C THR A 242 -1.26 -15.14 10.08
N GLY A 243 -2.50 -14.63 9.98
CA GLY A 243 -2.78 -13.22 9.71
C GLY A 243 -2.57 -12.79 8.25
N ILE A 244 -2.28 -13.75 7.35
CA ILE A 244 -1.96 -13.46 5.95
C ILE A 244 -3.10 -12.75 5.20
N GLN A 245 -4.36 -12.96 5.58
CA GLN A 245 -5.50 -12.29 4.93
C GLN A 245 -5.39 -10.76 5.01
N ALA A 246 -5.12 -10.23 6.21
CA ALA A 246 -4.96 -8.80 6.40
C ALA A 246 -3.72 -8.30 5.63
N ILE A 247 -2.61 -9.03 5.70
CA ILE A 247 -1.39 -8.70 4.97
C ILE A 247 -1.66 -8.65 3.46
N CYS A 248 -2.40 -9.60 2.89
CA CYS A 248 -2.74 -9.64 1.46
C CYS A 248 -3.58 -8.43 1.04
N VAL A 249 -4.59 -8.06 1.82
CA VAL A 249 -5.44 -6.89 1.56
C VAL A 249 -4.59 -5.62 1.53
N PHE A 250 -3.76 -5.40 2.55
CA PHE A 250 -2.93 -4.22 2.64
C PHE A 250 -1.81 -4.21 1.60
N ALA A 251 -1.18 -5.35 1.31
CA ALA A 251 -0.18 -5.47 0.26
C ALA A 251 -0.76 -5.11 -1.12
N ALA A 252 -1.93 -5.67 -1.46
CA ALA A 252 -2.60 -5.38 -2.73
C ALA A 252 -3.01 -3.91 -2.85
N LEU A 253 -3.56 -3.33 -1.77
CA LEU A 253 -3.87 -1.91 -1.70
C LEU A 253 -2.61 -1.07 -1.93
N ILE A 254 -1.54 -1.29 -1.16
CA ILE A 254 -0.30 -0.51 -1.22
C ILE A 254 0.33 -0.56 -2.61
N LEU A 255 0.40 -1.75 -3.21
CA LEU A 255 0.98 -1.95 -4.53
C LEU A 255 0.19 -1.17 -5.59
N LEU A 256 -1.13 -1.16 -5.51
CA LEU A 256 -2.01 -0.57 -6.52
C LEU A 256 -2.46 0.87 -6.24
N ILE A 257 -1.97 1.50 -5.16
CA ILE A 257 -2.18 2.95 -4.94
C ILE A 257 -1.73 3.71 -6.20
N PRO A 258 -2.59 4.56 -6.79
CA PRO A 258 -2.24 5.27 -8.01
C PRO A 258 -1.11 6.28 -7.75
N HIS A 259 -0.27 6.47 -8.74
CA HIS A 259 0.77 7.50 -8.69
C HIS A 259 0.24 8.81 -9.27
N SER A 260 0.63 9.94 -8.66
CA SER A 260 0.36 11.24 -9.26
C SER A 260 1.05 11.32 -10.63
N GLN A 261 0.40 11.95 -11.60
CA GLN A 261 0.99 12.29 -12.90
C GLN A 261 2.03 13.41 -12.77
N ASP A 262 1.98 14.17 -11.68
CA ASP A 262 3.00 15.13 -11.34
C ASP A 262 4.30 14.44 -10.89
N SER A 263 5.41 14.82 -11.52
CA SER A 263 6.72 14.18 -11.34
C SER A 263 7.38 14.52 -10.01
N GLU A 264 7.11 15.70 -9.44
CA GLU A 264 7.61 16.10 -8.13
C GLU A 264 6.86 15.38 -7.00
N THR A 265 5.55 15.21 -7.17
CA THR A 265 4.69 14.54 -6.19
C THR A 265 4.89 13.02 -6.19
N SER A 266 4.99 12.40 -7.37
CA SER A 266 5.26 10.96 -7.50
C SER A 266 6.72 10.56 -7.25
N HIS A 267 7.59 11.55 -7.00
CA HIS A 267 8.98 11.30 -6.67
C HIS A 267 9.09 10.35 -5.46
N ASP A 268 9.96 9.35 -5.56
CA ASP A 268 10.22 8.36 -4.50
C ASP A 268 9.04 7.45 -4.10
N ILE A 269 7.99 7.36 -4.91
CA ILE A 269 6.78 6.58 -4.56
C ILE A 269 7.07 5.09 -4.34
N ILE A 270 8.01 4.49 -5.09
CA ILE A 270 8.37 3.07 -4.97
C ILE A 270 8.97 2.77 -3.59
N TRP A 271 9.87 3.62 -3.11
CA TRP A 271 10.46 3.49 -1.77
C TRP A 271 9.40 3.65 -0.68
N ARG A 272 8.51 4.64 -0.80
CA ARG A 272 7.41 4.88 0.16
C ARG A 272 6.46 3.68 0.24
N LYS A 273 6.09 3.09 -0.90
CA LYS A 273 5.29 1.85 -1.00
C LYS A 273 6.01 0.67 -0.35
N THR A 274 7.28 0.48 -0.66
CA THR A 274 8.09 -0.64 -0.13
C THR A 274 8.20 -0.56 1.39
N LYS A 275 8.52 0.63 1.91
CA LYS A 275 8.57 0.88 3.36
C LYS A 275 7.22 0.60 4.01
N ALA A 276 6.12 1.07 3.42
CA ALA A 276 4.79 0.81 3.93
C ALA A 276 4.44 -0.69 3.94
N LEU A 277 4.80 -1.43 2.89
CA LEU A 277 4.56 -2.86 2.78
C LEU A 277 5.33 -3.65 3.84
N ILE A 278 6.63 -3.35 4.02
CA ILE A 278 7.46 -4.02 5.04
C ILE A 278 6.92 -3.74 6.44
N ILE A 279 6.69 -2.46 6.78
CA ILE A 279 6.27 -2.10 8.15
C ILE A 279 4.86 -2.60 8.45
N SER A 280 3.91 -2.48 7.52
CA SER A 280 2.55 -3.00 7.73
C SER A 280 2.54 -4.52 7.89
N SER A 281 3.31 -5.26 7.08
CA SER A 281 3.42 -6.71 7.19
C SER A 281 4.03 -7.13 8.53
N ALA A 282 5.08 -6.43 8.97
CA ALA A 282 5.71 -6.69 10.27
C ALA A 282 4.77 -6.41 11.45
N ILE A 283 4.02 -5.30 11.43
CA ILE A 283 3.03 -4.98 12.46
C ILE A 283 1.94 -6.06 12.51
N PHE A 284 1.37 -6.44 11.36
CA PHE A 284 0.35 -7.50 11.32
C PHE A 284 0.88 -8.83 11.83
N TYR A 285 2.10 -9.20 11.45
CA TYR A 285 2.72 -10.44 11.90
C TYR A 285 2.88 -10.46 13.44
N VAL A 286 3.47 -9.41 14.01
CA VAL A 286 3.70 -9.31 15.47
C VAL A 286 2.37 -9.32 16.22
N VAL A 287 1.40 -8.52 15.79
CA VAL A 287 0.07 -8.48 16.39
C VAL A 287 -0.58 -9.85 16.34
N ASN A 288 -0.46 -10.57 15.23
CA ASN A 288 -1.06 -11.88 15.07
C ASN A 288 -0.42 -12.94 15.99
N ILE A 289 0.91 -12.91 16.15
CA ILE A 289 1.59 -13.75 17.14
C ILE A 289 1.10 -13.45 18.56
N ILE A 290 1.04 -12.17 18.95
CA ILE A 290 0.52 -11.75 20.27
C ILE A 290 -0.94 -12.21 20.44
N ARG A 291 -1.77 -12.05 19.40
CA ARG A 291 -3.16 -12.50 19.38
C ARG A 291 -3.24 -13.98 19.73
N MET A 292 -2.47 -14.82 19.03
CA MET A 292 -2.47 -16.26 19.23
C MET A 292 -1.95 -16.66 20.61
N ILE A 293 -0.89 -16.03 21.08
CA ILE A 293 -0.34 -16.25 22.42
C ILE A 293 -1.43 -16.03 23.48
N ILE A 294 -2.14 -14.89 23.42
CA ILE A 294 -3.22 -14.57 24.36
C ILE A 294 -4.38 -15.57 24.21
N GLN A 295 -4.81 -15.88 22.98
CA GLN A 295 -5.92 -16.79 22.71
C GLN A 295 -5.65 -18.20 23.30
N ILE A 296 -4.46 -18.74 23.06
CA ILE A 296 -4.08 -20.09 23.52
C ILE A 296 -3.90 -20.10 25.04
N TYR A 297 -3.29 -19.06 25.63
CA TYR A 297 -3.13 -18.96 27.08
C TYR A 297 -4.48 -18.88 27.81
N LEU A 298 -5.41 -18.05 27.32
CA LEU A 298 -6.75 -17.96 27.92
C LEU A 298 -7.52 -19.29 27.80
N TYR A 299 -7.37 -19.98 26.67
CA TYR A 299 -7.96 -21.30 26.51
C TYR A 299 -7.36 -22.32 27.49
N TYR A 300 -6.04 -22.28 27.71
CA TYR A 300 -5.35 -23.14 28.66
C TYR A 300 -5.89 -22.98 30.09
N ILE A 301 -6.05 -21.73 30.57
CA ILE A 301 -6.59 -21.45 31.91
C ILE A 301 -8.12 -21.69 32.04
N GLY A 302 -8.81 -22.00 30.94
CA GLY A 302 -10.15 -22.58 30.96
C GLY A 302 -11.29 -21.72 30.44
N TYR A 303 -11.00 -20.63 29.74
CA TYR A 303 -12.02 -19.92 28.97
C TYR A 303 -12.45 -20.76 27.75
N ALA A 304 -13.72 -20.62 27.35
CA ALA A 304 -14.24 -21.30 26.17
C ALA A 304 -13.61 -20.74 24.88
N TRP A 305 -13.21 -21.64 23.97
CA TRP A 305 -12.53 -21.25 22.73
C TRP A 305 -13.35 -20.27 21.89
N GLU A 306 -14.66 -20.48 21.79
CA GLU A 306 -15.56 -19.66 20.97
C GLU A 306 -15.58 -18.19 21.43
N ASP A 307 -15.67 -17.94 22.75
CA ASP A 307 -15.73 -16.59 23.31
C ASP A 307 -14.44 -15.80 23.07
N ILE A 308 -13.30 -16.48 23.17
CA ILE A 308 -11.97 -15.87 23.04
C ILE A 308 -11.61 -15.65 21.56
N HIS A 309 -11.92 -16.64 20.71
CA HIS A 309 -11.50 -16.65 19.31
C HIS A 309 -12.08 -15.47 18.54
N TYR A 310 -13.38 -15.19 18.70
CA TYR A 310 -14.05 -14.09 18.00
C TYR A 310 -13.71 -12.71 18.59
N SER A 311 -13.74 -12.57 19.91
CA SER A 311 -13.56 -11.28 20.60
C SER A 311 -12.17 -10.69 20.37
N ILE A 312 -11.12 -11.51 20.50
CA ILE A 312 -9.73 -11.05 20.29
C ILE A 312 -9.44 -10.86 18.80
N SER A 313 -10.09 -11.63 17.92
CA SER A 313 -9.99 -11.40 16.47
C SER A 313 -10.60 -10.06 16.07
N ALA A 314 -11.71 -9.64 16.67
CA ALA A 314 -12.29 -8.32 16.42
C ALA A 314 -11.35 -7.16 16.81
N ALA A 315 -10.54 -7.33 17.87
CA ALA A 315 -9.56 -6.34 18.29
C ALA A 315 -8.48 -6.04 17.23
N SER A 316 -8.25 -6.95 16.27
CA SER A 316 -7.33 -6.72 15.15
C SER A 316 -7.78 -5.59 14.20
N SER A 317 -9.07 -5.20 14.23
CA SER A 317 -9.59 -4.07 13.47
C SER A 317 -8.98 -2.72 13.88
N PHE A 318 -8.62 -2.54 15.16
CA PHE A 318 -7.91 -1.35 15.63
C PHE A 318 -6.52 -1.22 15.00
N ILE A 319 -5.83 -2.34 14.78
CA ILE A 319 -4.52 -2.37 14.12
C ILE A 319 -4.66 -1.99 12.65
N ALA A 320 -5.71 -2.46 11.97
CA ALA A 320 -6.01 -2.03 10.61
C ALA A 320 -6.21 -0.50 10.51
N ALA A 321 -6.92 0.11 11.48
CA ALA A 321 -7.08 1.56 11.54
C ALA A 321 -5.74 2.30 11.73
N ILE A 322 -4.87 1.82 12.63
CA ILE A 322 -3.52 2.38 12.82
C ILE A 322 -2.71 2.32 11.53
N ILE A 323 -2.78 1.19 10.81
CA ILE A 323 -2.07 1.02 9.54
C ILE A 323 -2.59 1.99 8.48
N ILE A 324 -3.91 2.20 8.40
CA ILE A 324 -4.48 3.21 7.50
C ILE A 324 -3.95 4.62 7.83
N LEU A 325 -3.82 4.98 9.11
CA LEU A 325 -3.23 6.26 9.53
C LEU A 325 -1.75 6.37 9.13
N LEU A 326 -0.97 5.30 9.31
CA LEU A 326 0.43 5.25 8.86
C LEU A 326 0.54 5.34 7.34
N LEU A 327 -0.35 4.69 6.60
CA LEU A 327 -0.44 4.79 5.15
C LEU A 327 -0.76 6.20 4.69
N HIS A 328 -1.67 6.91 5.34
CA HIS A 328 -1.93 8.30 5.02
C HIS A 328 -0.67 9.17 5.18
N LYS A 329 0.12 8.92 6.23
CA LYS A 329 1.37 9.64 6.49
C LYS A 329 2.46 9.33 5.46
N TRP A 330 2.62 8.08 5.04
CA TRP A 330 3.68 7.67 4.12
C TRP A 330 3.30 7.77 2.64
N ILE A 331 2.05 7.53 2.31
CA ILE A 331 1.50 7.50 0.96
C ILE A 331 0.17 8.28 0.93
N PRO A 332 0.21 9.63 1.01
CA PRO A 332 -0.99 10.46 0.95
C PRO A 332 -1.85 10.20 -0.29
N GLU A 333 -1.23 9.74 -1.38
CA GLU A 333 -1.89 9.37 -2.63
C GLU A 333 -3.06 8.41 -2.42
N PHE A 334 -3.02 7.54 -1.40
CA PHE A 334 -4.13 6.65 -1.10
C PHE A 334 -5.43 7.42 -0.82
N ILE A 335 -5.45 8.28 0.20
CA ILE A 335 -6.65 9.04 0.57
C ILE A 335 -7.01 10.04 -0.53
N ILE A 336 -6.01 10.72 -1.10
CA ILE A 336 -6.26 11.73 -2.13
C ILE A 336 -6.85 11.09 -3.39
N SER A 337 -6.47 9.86 -3.73
CA SER A 337 -7.06 9.14 -4.86
C SER A 337 -8.55 8.80 -4.66
N ILE A 338 -8.95 8.48 -3.42
CA ILE A 338 -10.36 8.26 -3.07
C ILE A 338 -11.14 9.57 -3.21
N LEU A 339 -10.60 10.67 -2.67
CA LEU A 339 -11.20 12.01 -2.82
C LEU A 339 -11.31 12.43 -4.29
N TYR A 340 -10.29 12.13 -5.08
CA TYR A 340 -10.26 12.37 -6.52
C TYR A 340 -11.33 11.58 -7.26
N GLY A 341 -11.50 10.29 -6.92
CA GLY A 341 -12.57 9.45 -7.44
C GLY A 341 -13.95 10.04 -7.13
N GLY A 342 -14.16 10.48 -5.88
CA GLY A 342 -15.40 11.16 -5.47
C GLY A 342 -15.67 12.44 -6.28
N ALA A 343 -14.64 13.27 -6.49
CA ALA A 343 -14.74 14.49 -7.30
C ALA A 343 -15.08 14.20 -8.78
N LEU A 344 -14.53 13.12 -9.35
CA LEU A 344 -14.85 12.69 -10.72
C LEU A 344 -16.31 12.23 -10.84
N VAL A 345 -16.77 11.40 -9.89
CA VAL A 345 -18.16 10.90 -9.86
C VAL A 345 -19.13 12.06 -9.72
N ASP A 346 -18.85 12.98 -8.81
CA ASP A 346 -19.68 14.17 -8.60
C ASP A 346 -19.73 15.07 -9.84
N LYS A 347 -18.60 15.30 -10.53
CA LYS A 347 -18.57 16.02 -11.81
C LYS A 347 -19.44 15.33 -12.87
N LYS A 348 -19.33 14.00 -13.02
CA LYS A 348 -20.10 13.26 -14.04
C LYS A 348 -21.60 13.24 -13.72
N ILE A 349 -21.97 13.06 -12.45
CA ILE A 349 -23.37 13.17 -12.00
C ILE A 349 -23.93 14.56 -12.30
N LYS A 350 -23.12 15.61 -12.11
CA LYS A 350 -23.51 16.98 -12.40
C LYS A 350 -23.71 17.22 -13.89
N GLU A 351 -22.78 16.76 -14.74
CA GLU A 351 -22.89 16.84 -16.20
C GLU A 351 -24.14 16.13 -16.72
N ASN A 352 -24.38 14.88 -16.29
CA ASN A 352 -25.58 14.13 -16.68
C ASN A 352 -26.87 14.86 -16.26
N ARG A 353 -26.90 15.46 -15.07
CA ARG A 353 -28.05 16.26 -14.63
C ARG A 353 -28.23 17.53 -15.47
N LYS A 354 -27.14 18.20 -15.88
CA LYS A 354 -27.21 19.36 -16.78
C LYS A 354 -27.75 18.96 -18.17
N GLU A 355 -27.34 17.81 -18.69
CA GLU A 355 -27.87 17.23 -19.94
C GLU A 355 -29.37 16.94 -19.80
N THR A 356 -29.80 16.28 -18.72
CA THR A 356 -31.23 16.03 -18.44
C THR A 356 -32.04 17.32 -18.34
N ILE A 357 -31.51 18.36 -17.67
CA ILE A 357 -32.16 19.68 -17.61
C ILE A 357 -32.28 20.28 -19.02
N SER A 358 -31.21 20.22 -19.81
CA SER A 358 -31.19 20.75 -21.18
C SER A 358 -32.25 20.09 -22.06
N GLU A 359 -32.37 18.77 -22.00
CA GLU A 359 -33.39 18.01 -22.73
C GLU A 359 -34.81 18.36 -22.25
N MET A 360 -35.05 18.42 -20.94
CA MET A 360 -36.36 18.77 -20.37
C MET A 360 -36.82 20.17 -20.79
N ILE A 361 -35.91 21.14 -20.82
CA ILE A 361 -36.22 22.51 -21.23
C ILE A 361 -36.60 22.54 -22.71
N LYS A 362 -35.80 21.90 -23.57
CA LYS A 362 -36.06 21.86 -25.02
C LYS A 362 -37.39 21.20 -25.37
N GLN A 363 -37.83 20.21 -24.60
CA GLN A 363 -39.08 19.48 -24.87
C GLN A 363 -40.31 20.11 -24.22
N SER A 364 -40.17 20.59 -22.98
CA SER A 364 -41.33 20.89 -22.13
C SER A 364 -41.33 22.29 -21.52
N HIS A 365 -40.23 23.04 -21.69
CA HIS A 365 -40.01 24.35 -21.06
C HIS A 365 -40.15 24.33 -19.52
N LYS A 366 -40.09 23.14 -18.91
CA LYS A 366 -40.33 22.91 -17.48
C LYS A 366 -39.17 22.12 -16.89
N VAL A 367 -38.70 22.54 -15.72
CA VAL A 367 -37.62 21.85 -15.00
C VAL A 367 -37.97 21.70 -13.53
N PRO A 368 -37.81 20.51 -12.93
CA PRO A 368 -38.01 20.33 -11.50
C PRO A 368 -37.03 21.20 -10.68
N LEU A 369 -37.55 21.98 -9.74
CA LEU A 369 -36.76 22.83 -8.84
C LEU A 369 -35.71 22.03 -8.06
N ASN A 370 -36.07 20.80 -7.65
CA ASN A 370 -35.13 19.92 -6.95
C ASN A 370 -33.93 19.52 -7.82
N LEU A 371 -34.13 19.39 -9.14
CA LEU A 371 -33.07 19.03 -10.08
C LEU A 371 -32.09 20.19 -10.26
N ILE A 372 -32.61 21.42 -10.41
CA ILE A 372 -31.80 22.65 -10.47
C ILE A 372 -31.00 22.82 -9.17
N ARG A 373 -31.66 22.71 -8.00
CA ARG A 373 -30.99 22.78 -6.69
C ARG A 373 -29.81 21.81 -6.58
N LYS A 374 -30.03 20.56 -7.01
CA LYS A 374 -29.02 19.49 -6.99
C LYS A 374 -27.85 19.77 -7.93
N VAL A 375 -28.07 20.47 -9.04
CA VAL A 375 -26.99 20.91 -9.95
C VAL A 375 -26.22 22.09 -9.38
N LEU A 376 -26.91 23.04 -8.77
CA LEU A 376 -26.27 24.22 -8.15
C LEU A 376 -25.57 23.90 -6.81
N LYS A 377 -25.77 22.69 -6.25
CA LYS A 377 -25.25 22.27 -4.94
C LYS A 377 -25.61 23.20 -3.78
N MET A 378 -26.77 23.83 -3.86
CA MET A 378 -27.24 24.72 -2.80
C MET A 378 -28.00 23.93 -1.75
N ASP A 379 -27.87 24.33 -0.49
CA ASP A 379 -28.73 23.83 0.57
C ASP A 379 -30.19 24.28 0.31
N LYS A 380 -31.14 23.56 0.92
CA LYS A 380 -32.57 23.77 0.65
C LYS A 380 -33.02 25.20 1.00
N LYS A 381 -32.50 25.77 2.08
CA LYS A 381 -32.92 27.08 2.60
C LYS A 381 -32.39 28.21 1.71
N THR A 382 -31.10 28.19 1.38
CA THR A 382 -30.48 29.18 0.50
C THR A 382 -31.08 29.11 -0.91
N TYR A 383 -31.31 27.90 -1.42
CA TYR A 383 -31.95 27.73 -2.72
C TYR A 383 -33.36 28.32 -2.75
N GLN A 384 -34.21 28.00 -1.76
CA GLN A 384 -35.58 28.52 -1.72
C GLN A 384 -35.63 30.05 -1.63
N ASN A 385 -34.74 30.65 -0.84
CA ASN A 385 -34.67 32.11 -0.69
C ASN A 385 -34.25 32.81 -1.99
N ASN A 386 -33.25 32.27 -2.68
CA ASN A 386 -32.70 32.89 -3.88
C ASN A 386 -33.55 32.60 -5.13
N MET A 387 -34.21 31.45 -5.18
CA MET A 387 -34.93 31.00 -6.37
C MET A 387 -36.10 31.91 -6.75
N ILE A 388 -36.82 32.45 -5.76
CA ILE A 388 -37.93 33.39 -6.01
C ILE A 388 -37.39 34.69 -6.63
N SER A 389 -36.29 35.21 -6.08
CA SER A 389 -35.61 36.40 -6.59
C SER A 389 -35.09 36.17 -8.02
N TRP A 390 -34.45 35.03 -8.27
CA TRP A 390 -33.95 34.66 -9.60
C TRP A 390 -35.07 34.49 -10.62
N ALA A 391 -36.17 33.81 -10.25
CA ALA A 391 -37.30 33.64 -11.14
C ALA A 391 -37.87 34.99 -11.58
N SER A 392 -38.05 35.93 -10.64
CA SER A 392 -38.48 37.30 -10.95
C SER A 392 -37.46 38.03 -11.83
N LYS A 393 -36.17 38.01 -11.47
CA LYS A 393 -35.10 38.74 -12.17
C LYS A 393 -34.88 38.27 -13.60
N PHE A 394 -35.01 36.97 -13.85
CA PHE A 394 -34.76 36.38 -15.16
C PHE A 394 -36.04 36.10 -15.96
N GLY A 395 -37.22 36.48 -15.44
CA GLY A 395 -38.50 36.31 -16.12
C GLY A 395 -39.01 34.87 -16.18
N TYR A 396 -38.58 34.02 -15.25
CA TYR A 396 -39.05 32.64 -15.12
C TYR A 396 -40.30 32.58 -14.21
N SER A 397 -41.20 31.63 -14.45
CA SER A 397 -42.36 31.42 -13.58
C SER A 397 -42.24 30.13 -12.80
N ILE A 398 -42.63 30.14 -11.52
CA ILE A 398 -42.64 28.95 -10.67
C ILE A 398 -44.08 28.45 -10.60
N LYS A 399 -44.32 27.18 -11.00
CA LYS A 399 -45.63 26.52 -10.86
C LYS A 399 -45.44 25.19 -10.13
N GLY A 400 -45.87 25.15 -8.86
CA GLY A 400 -45.64 24.00 -7.98
C GLY A 400 -44.16 23.69 -7.85
N ASP A 401 -43.77 22.45 -8.13
CA ASP A 401 -42.38 21.98 -8.04
C ASP A 401 -41.52 22.25 -9.29
N PHE A 402 -42.04 23.02 -10.25
CA PHE A 402 -41.39 23.28 -11.52
C PHE A 402 -41.05 24.75 -11.73
N LEU A 403 -39.87 24.99 -12.29
CA LEU A 403 -39.51 26.23 -12.96
C LEU A 403 -39.96 26.14 -14.42
N ILE A 404 -40.69 27.15 -14.88
CA ILE A 404 -41.11 27.31 -16.27
C ILE A 404 -40.28 28.43 -16.90
N ILE A 405 -39.60 28.10 -17.99
CA ILE A 405 -38.70 28.99 -18.70
C ILE A 405 -39.37 29.39 -20.02
N PRO A 406 -39.59 30.70 -20.29
CA PRO A 406 -40.11 31.16 -21.58
C PRO A 406 -39.22 30.72 -22.74
N GLU A 407 -39.82 30.45 -23.90
CA GLU A 407 -39.14 29.92 -25.10
C GLU A 407 -38.01 30.85 -25.58
N ASP A 408 -38.20 32.17 -25.51
CA ASP A 408 -37.20 33.20 -25.83
C ASP A 408 -36.01 33.26 -24.85
N ARG A 409 -36.10 32.57 -23.70
CA ARG A 409 -35.10 32.59 -22.62
C ARG A 409 -34.40 31.25 -22.39
N VAL A 410 -34.73 30.23 -23.18
CA VAL A 410 -34.14 28.89 -23.07
C VAL A 410 -32.63 28.93 -23.24
N GLU A 411 -32.12 29.58 -24.28
CA GLU A 411 -30.68 29.65 -24.55
C GLU A 411 -29.92 30.34 -23.42
N LYS A 412 -30.43 31.49 -22.95
CA LYS A 412 -29.84 32.23 -21.82
C LYS A 412 -29.82 31.38 -20.55
N PHE A 413 -30.88 30.62 -20.26
CA PHE A 413 -30.90 29.74 -19.10
C PHE A 413 -29.84 28.62 -19.20
N LEU A 414 -29.69 28.01 -20.39
CA LEU A 414 -28.68 26.97 -20.62
C LEU A 414 -27.26 27.51 -20.48
N GLU A 415 -26.99 28.72 -20.97
CA GLU A 415 -25.72 29.42 -20.74
C GLU A 415 -25.47 29.66 -19.25
N MET A 416 -26.47 30.14 -18.51
CA MET A 416 -26.35 30.35 -17.06
C MET A 416 -26.08 29.03 -16.32
N LEU A 417 -26.73 27.93 -16.71
CA LEU A 417 -26.53 26.60 -16.15
C LEU A 417 -25.13 26.05 -16.47
N ALA A 418 -24.59 26.38 -17.64
CA ALA A 418 -23.21 26.04 -18.02
C ALA A 418 -22.19 26.79 -17.15
N TRP A 419 -22.44 28.07 -16.85
CA TRP A 419 -21.48 28.97 -16.21
C TRP A 419 -21.59 29.12 -14.68
N GLU A 420 -22.46 28.35 -13.99
CA GLU A 420 -22.61 28.16 -12.52
C GLU A 420 -22.64 29.42 -11.64
N LYS A 421 -21.58 30.23 -11.67
CA LYS A 421 -21.44 31.54 -11.05
C LYS A 421 -22.35 32.62 -11.65
N SER A 422 -23.06 32.35 -12.75
CA SER A 422 -23.96 33.30 -13.41
C SER A 422 -25.18 33.63 -12.54
N PHE A 423 -25.73 32.64 -11.83
CA PHE A 423 -26.86 32.84 -10.93
C PHE A 423 -26.49 33.69 -9.69
N GLU A 424 -25.22 33.70 -9.29
CA GLU A 424 -24.71 34.51 -8.17
C GLU A 424 -24.24 35.91 -8.62
N LYS A 425 -23.50 36.00 -9.73
CA LYS A 425 -22.95 37.27 -10.24
C LYS A 425 -24.03 38.22 -10.76
N GLU A 426 -25.05 37.71 -11.43
CA GLU A 426 -26.17 38.55 -11.84
C GLU A 426 -27.16 38.80 -10.69
N GLY A 427 -26.96 38.20 -9.50
CA GLY A 427 -27.77 38.45 -8.30
C GLY A 427 -27.26 39.59 -7.40
N VAL A 428 -26.01 40.03 -7.59
CA VAL A 428 -25.39 41.16 -6.88
C VAL A 428 -25.29 42.34 -7.84
N ASN A 429 -26.41 43.05 -8.00
CA ASN A 429 -26.50 44.43 -8.46
C ASN A 429 -27.86 44.96 -8.00
#